data_AF-A0A6I0E312-F1
#
_entry.id   AF-A0A6I0E312-F1
#
_cell.length_a   1.000
_cell.length_b   1.000
_cell.length_c   1.000
_cell.angle_alpha   90.00
_cell.angle_beta   90.00
_cell.angle_gamma   90.00
#
_symmetry.space_group_name_H-M   'P 1'
#
loop_
_entity.id
_entity.type
_entity.pdbx_description
1 polymer ?
#
loop_
_entity_poly.entity_id
_entity_poly.type
_entity_poly.pdbx_seq_one_letter_code
_entity_poly.pdbx_strand_id
1 'polypeptide(L)'
;MKKLLLLLVISIVLLPVHGQGNLTDLDFKFFRLGFLLGTNAMDLKIDHSELVQDGRIYYADVSQLVPGFTVGLITDLRLHRYLSFRFTPSLLLGERNLSFRTFDTARGVFSDSVHTVNIFSLPIELPVLLRYNAERFGNFKPYIEA
;
A
#
# COMPACT_ATOMS: atom_id res chain seq x y z
N MET A 1 -14.55 16.18 -22.70
CA MET A 1 -14.07 16.15 -21.29
C MET A 1 -12.78 15.35 -21.12
N LYS A 2 -12.69 14.08 -21.55
CA LYS A 2 -11.47 13.25 -21.42
C LYS A 2 -10.19 13.85 -22.07
N LYS A 3 -10.31 14.48 -23.24
CA LYS A 3 -9.20 15.16 -23.93
C LYS A 3 -8.66 16.39 -23.18
N LEU A 4 -9.54 17.09 -22.45
CA LEU A 4 -9.18 18.27 -21.66
C LEU A 4 -8.43 17.86 -20.37
N LEU A 5 -8.86 16.76 -19.75
CA LEU A 5 -8.18 16.17 -18.59
C LEU A 5 -6.75 15.72 -18.95
N LEU A 6 -6.56 15.10 -20.12
CA LEU A 6 -5.25 14.66 -20.59
C LEU A 6 -4.30 15.86 -20.81
N LEU A 7 -4.79 16.94 -21.41
CA LEU A 7 -4.02 18.17 -21.62
C LEU A 7 -3.64 18.85 -20.29
N LEU A 8 -4.52 18.81 -19.30
CA LEU A 8 -4.24 19.34 -17.95
C LEU A 8 -3.10 18.56 -17.27
N VAL A 9 -3.12 17.24 -17.35
CA VAL A 9 -2.07 16.38 -16.78
C VAL A 9 -0.73 16.64 -17.46
N ILE A 10 -0.69 16.76 -18.79
CA ILE A 10 0.53 17.06 -19.54
C ILE A 10 1.08 18.45 -19.18
N SER A 11 0.20 19.44 -18.99
CA SER A 11 0.59 20.80 -18.58
C SER A 11 1.29 20.83 -17.21
N ILE A 12 0.80 20.04 -16.24
CA ILE A 12 1.41 19.94 -14.91
C ILE A 12 2.82 19.31 -14.98
N VAL A 13 3.04 18.37 -15.90
CA VAL A 13 4.34 17.70 -16.09
C VAL A 13 5.39 18.64 -16.71
N LEU A 14 4.96 19.66 -17.47
CA LEU A 14 5.86 20.59 -18.17
C LEU A 14 6.30 21.81 -17.34
N LEU A 15 5.77 21.99 -16.13
CA LEU A 15 6.18 23.11 -15.27
C LEU A 15 7.63 22.89 -14.79
N PRO A 16 8.52 23.89 -14.95
CA PRO A 16 9.86 23.82 -14.40
C PRO A 16 9.76 23.84 -12.87
N VAL A 17 9.98 22.67 -12.27
CA VAL A 17 10.06 22.54 -10.81
C VAL A 17 11.40 23.07 -10.35
N HIS A 18 11.42 24.31 -9.86
CA HIS A 18 12.57 24.83 -9.13
C HIS A 18 12.63 24.18 -7.74
N GLY A 19 13.44 23.15 -7.63
CA GLY A 19 13.69 22.46 -6.36
C GLY A 19 14.50 23.32 -5.37
N GLN A 20 14.38 23.00 -4.09
CA GLN A 20 15.25 23.53 -3.04
C GLN A 20 16.74 23.25 -3.41
N GLY A 21 17.65 24.16 -3.04
CA GLY A 21 19.08 24.02 -3.33
C GLY A 21 19.65 22.68 -2.84
N ASN A 22 20.76 22.22 -3.45
CA ASN A 22 21.32 20.91 -3.17
C ASN A 22 21.75 20.78 -1.70
N LEU A 23 20.95 20.07 -0.89
CA LEU A 23 21.25 19.77 0.52
C LEU A 23 22.20 18.59 0.63
N THR A 24 23.41 18.71 0.06
CA THR A 24 24.44 17.66 0.06
C THR A 24 24.81 17.19 1.47
N ASP A 25 24.70 18.08 2.45
CA ASP A 25 25.09 17.82 3.84
C ASP A 25 24.21 16.74 4.52
N LEU A 26 22.99 16.53 4.01
CA LEU A 26 22.08 15.51 4.53
C LEU A 26 22.65 14.08 4.37
N ASP A 27 23.45 13.87 3.33
CA ASP A 27 24.08 12.57 3.07
C ASP A 27 25.12 12.21 4.12
N PHE A 28 25.75 13.21 4.73
CA PHE A 28 26.81 13.01 5.72
C PHE A 28 26.28 12.72 7.12
N LYS A 29 25.02 13.06 7.41
CA LYS A 29 24.39 12.81 8.71
C LYS A 29 24.40 11.32 9.04
N PHE A 30 24.78 11.01 10.27
CA PHE A 30 24.74 9.65 10.81
C PHE A 30 23.32 9.10 10.85
N PHE A 31 22.35 9.96 11.20
CA PHE A 31 20.95 9.61 11.33
C PHE A 31 20.07 10.54 10.48
N ARG A 32 19.10 9.95 9.78
CA ARG A 32 18.10 10.67 8.99
C ARG A 32 16.71 10.17 9.32
N LEU A 33 15.79 11.12 9.41
CA LEU A 33 14.36 10.89 9.58
C LEU A 33 13.60 11.43 8.39
N GLY A 34 12.55 10.72 8.00
CA GLY A 34 11.59 11.13 6.98
C GLY A 34 10.21 10.55 7.26
N PHE A 35 9.24 10.90 6.43
CA PHE A 35 7.89 10.36 6.47
C PHE A 35 7.64 9.51 5.22
N LEU A 36 6.85 8.46 5.38
CA LEU A 36 6.39 7.59 4.30
C LEU A 36 4.88 7.84 4.12
N LEU A 37 4.47 8.06 2.87
CA LEU A 37 3.08 8.18 2.46
C LEU A 37 2.90 7.32 1.22
N GLY A 38 1.86 6.49 1.20
CA GLY A 38 1.60 5.58 0.10
C GLY A 38 0.14 5.16 0.04
N THR A 39 -0.15 4.31 -0.95
CA THR A 39 -1.43 3.59 -1.04
C THR A 39 -1.15 2.10 -0.91
N ASN A 40 -2.10 1.36 -0.35
CA ASN A 40 -2.07 -0.08 -0.29
C ASN A 40 -3.41 -0.62 -0.79
N ALA A 41 -3.47 -1.90 -1.12
CA ALA A 41 -4.73 -2.57 -1.43
C ALA A 41 -4.71 -3.93 -0.72
N MET A 42 -5.74 -4.21 0.07
CA MET A 42 -5.79 -5.39 0.91
C MET A 42 -6.82 -6.37 0.35
N ASP A 43 -6.47 -7.65 0.41
CA ASP A 43 -7.34 -8.76 0.01
C ASP A 43 -7.35 -9.85 1.11
N LEU A 44 -8.33 -10.74 1.05
CA LEU A 44 -8.44 -11.91 1.92
C LEU A 44 -8.65 -13.15 1.08
N LYS A 45 -7.75 -14.12 1.24
CA LYS A 45 -8.02 -15.48 0.78
C LYS A 45 -8.98 -16.14 1.75
N ILE A 46 -10.14 -16.56 1.26
CA ILE A 46 -11.19 -17.22 2.03
C ILE A 46 -11.34 -18.64 1.53
N ASP A 47 -11.17 -19.60 2.42
CA ASP A 47 -11.43 -21.00 2.14
C ASP A 47 -12.81 -21.39 2.71
N HIS A 48 -13.72 -21.87 1.86
CA HIS A 48 -15.07 -22.25 2.26
C HIS A 48 -15.10 -23.71 2.75
N SER A 49 -15.79 -23.97 3.86
CA SER A 49 -15.84 -25.30 4.47
C SER A 49 -16.90 -26.23 3.86
N GLU A 50 -17.73 -25.73 2.93
CA GLU A 50 -18.86 -26.45 2.30
C GLU A 50 -19.86 -27.10 3.28
N LEU A 51 -19.84 -26.70 4.55
CA LEU A 51 -20.74 -27.25 5.56
C LEU A 51 -22.17 -26.73 5.37
N VAL A 52 -23.14 -27.65 5.46
CA VAL A 52 -24.56 -27.32 5.45
C VAL A 52 -25.00 -26.94 6.86
N GLN A 53 -25.42 -25.69 7.03
CA GLN A 53 -25.99 -25.16 8.27
C GLN A 53 -27.38 -24.59 7.95
N ASP A 54 -28.40 -25.05 8.67
CA ASP A 54 -29.81 -24.65 8.46
C ASP A 54 -30.30 -24.82 7.01
N GLY A 55 -29.84 -25.88 6.34
CA GLY A 55 -30.16 -26.18 4.94
C GLY A 55 -29.47 -25.28 3.92
N ARG A 56 -28.50 -24.46 4.34
CA ARG A 56 -27.75 -23.54 3.48
C ARG A 56 -26.25 -23.74 3.61
N ILE A 57 -25.52 -23.42 2.55
CA ILE A 57 -24.05 -23.30 2.55
C ILE A 57 -23.70 -21.82 2.42
N TYR A 58 -22.74 -21.35 3.19
CA TYR A 58 -22.33 -19.94 3.22
C TYR A 58 -21.04 -19.75 2.43
N TYR A 59 -21.07 -18.83 1.47
CA TYR A 59 -19.92 -18.39 0.71
C TYR A 59 -19.64 -16.93 1.02
N ALA A 60 -18.36 -16.58 1.12
CA ALA A 60 -17.90 -15.24 1.38
C ALA A 60 -16.75 -14.87 0.44
N ASP A 61 -16.77 -13.66 -0.11
CA ASP A 61 -15.72 -13.18 -1.01
C ASP A 61 -15.49 -11.68 -0.83
N VAL A 62 -14.26 -11.23 -1.11
CA VAL A 62 -13.93 -9.81 -1.15
C VAL A 62 -14.45 -9.24 -2.46
N SER A 63 -15.62 -8.62 -2.36
CA SER A 63 -16.39 -8.15 -3.51
C SER A 63 -15.71 -7.06 -4.34
N GLN A 64 -14.89 -6.22 -3.70
CA GLN A 64 -14.32 -5.02 -4.29
C GLN A 64 -12.96 -4.70 -3.68
N LEU A 65 -12.01 -4.36 -4.55
CA LEU A 65 -10.72 -3.83 -4.14
C LEU A 65 -10.89 -2.36 -3.73
N VAL A 66 -10.69 -2.07 -2.45
CA VAL A 66 -10.73 -0.71 -1.90
C VAL A 66 -9.29 -0.23 -1.68
N PRO A 67 -8.87 0.90 -2.29
CA PRO A 67 -7.54 1.45 -2.04
C PRO A 67 -7.44 1.98 -0.61
N GLY A 68 -6.50 1.44 0.15
CA GLY A 68 -6.08 1.91 1.46
C GLY A 68 -4.99 2.98 1.37
N PHE A 69 -4.68 3.55 2.53
CA PHE A 69 -3.67 4.59 2.73
C PHE A 69 -2.59 4.10 3.68
N THR A 70 -1.33 4.32 3.33
CA THR A 70 -0.18 3.94 4.16
C THR A 70 0.50 5.19 4.66
N VAL A 71 0.78 5.23 5.97
CA VAL A 71 1.56 6.30 6.60
C VAL A 71 2.63 5.69 7.49
N GLY A 72 3.83 6.24 7.48
CA GLY A 72 4.93 5.71 8.28
C GLY A 72 6.05 6.70 8.50
N LEU A 73 7.06 6.24 9.23
CA LEU A 73 8.31 6.94 9.46
C LEU A 73 9.42 6.24 8.67
N ILE A 74 10.33 7.00 8.11
CA ILE A 74 11.57 6.49 7.52
C ILE A 74 12.70 6.83 8.48
N THR A 75 13.41 5.80 8.96
CA THR A 75 14.62 5.97 9.77
C THR A 75 15.79 5.36 9.01
N ASP A 76 16.85 6.13 8.84
CA ASP A 76 18.02 5.72 8.06
C ASP A 76 19.30 6.03 8.84
N LEU A 77 20.01 4.97 9.19
CA LEU A 77 21.26 4.97 9.92
C LEU A 77 22.41 4.72 8.93
N ARG A 78 23.31 5.70 8.80
CA ARG A 78 24.46 5.59 7.92
C ARG A 78 25.54 4.73 8.58
N LEU A 79 25.79 3.55 8.02
CA LEU A 79 26.86 2.64 8.46
C LEU A 79 28.19 2.96 7.74
N HIS A 80 28.12 3.25 6.44
CA HIS A 80 29.26 3.60 5.60
C HIS A 80 28.86 4.66 4.56
N ARG A 81 29.82 5.13 3.74
CA ARG A 81 29.55 6.08 2.65
C ARG A 81 28.45 5.60 1.70
N TYR A 82 28.48 4.33 1.35
CA TYR A 82 27.57 3.68 0.40
C TYR A 82 26.57 2.74 1.06
N LEU A 83 26.64 2.54 2.38
CA LEU A 83 25.82 1.56 3.09
C LEU A 83 25.04 2.21 4.23
N SER A 84 23.74 1.93 4.26
CA SER A 84 22.80 2.44 5.25
C SER A 84 21.93 1.31 5.75
N PHE A 85 21.63 1.32 7.04
CA PHE A 85 20.56 0.53 7.63
C PHE A 85 19.29 1.36 7.65
N ARG A 86 18.17 0.80 7.19
CA ARG A 86 16.89 1.50 7.10
C ARG A 86 15.82 0.71 7.85
N PHE A 87 15.03 1.42 8.64
CA PHE A 87 13.87 0.86 9.32
C PHE A 87 12.68 1.78 9.04
N THR A 88 11.60 1.23 8.48
CA THR A 88 10.44 2.02 8.05
C THR A 88 9.14 1.54 8.67
N PRO A 89 8.90 1.80 9.97
CA PRO A 89 7.65 1.41 10.61
C PRO A 89 6.49 2.15 9.95
N SER A 90 5.48 1.40 9.51
CA SER A 90 4.33 1.93 8.78
C SER A 90 3.02 1.32 9.27
N LEU A 91 1.96 2.11 9.14
CA LEU A 91 0.57 1.73 9.36
C LEU A 91 -0.10 1.64 8.00
N LEU A 92 -0.70 0.49 7.71
CA LEU A 92 -1.49 0.30 6.51
C LEU A 92 -2.96 0.47 6.91
N LEU A 93 -3.53 1.64 6.65
CA LEU A 93 -4.95 1.89 6.87
C LEU A 93 -5.71 1.34 5.67
N GLY A 94 -6.68 0.48 5.90
CA GLY A 94 -7.50 -0.07 4.82
C GLY A 94 -8.79 -0.68 5.33
N GLU A 95 -9.71 -0.89 4.40
CA GLU A 95 -10.98 -1.56 4.65
C GLU A 95 -11.24 -2.62 3.59
N ARG A 96 -12.02 -3.64 3.95
CA ARG A 96 -12.36 -4.76 3.06
C ARG A 96 -13.86 -5.02 3.13
N ASN A 97 -14.50 -5.05 1.97
CA ASN A 97 -15.93 -5.32 1.84
C ASN A 97 -16.17 -6.80 1.56
N LEU A 98 -16.57 -7.53 2.59
CA LEU A 98 -16.84 -8.96 2.54
C LEU A 98 -18.30 -9.21 2.19
N SER A 99 -18.55 -9.80 1.02
CA SER A 99 -19.89 -10.14 0.57
C SER A 99 -20.19 -11.61 0.83
N PHE A 100 -21.28 -11.85 1.55
CA PHE A 100 -21.80 -13.17 1.86
C PHE A 100 -22.96 -13.51 0.94
N ARG A 101 -22.95 -14.73 0.41
CA ARG A 101 -24.05 -15.33 -0.34
C ARG A 101 -24.34 -16.72 0.21
N THR A 102 -25.61 -17.09 0.21
CA THR A 102 -26.04 -18.42 0.64
C THR A 102 -26.43 -19.27 -0.55
N PHE A 103 -26.11 -20.55 -0.50
CA PHE A 103 -26.59 -21.58 -1.42
C PHE A 103 -27.66 -22.41 -0.70
N ASP A 104 -28.89 -22.41 -1.23
CA ASP A 104 -30.01 -23.18 -0.69
C ASP A 104 -29.90 -24.63 -1.19
N THR A 105 -29.61 -25.56 -0.29
CA THR A 105 -29.42 -26.98 -0.65
C THR A 105 -30.72 -27.68 -1.05
N ALA A 106 -31.88 -27.20 -0.59
CA ALA A 106 -33.18 -27.78 -0.93
C ALA A 106 -33.65 -27.36 -2.32
N ARG A 107 -33.32 -26.13 -2.74
CA ARG A 107 -33.69 -25.59 -4.06
C ARG A 107 -32.57 -25.71 -5.11
N GLY A 108 -31.34 -25.99 -4.69
CA GLY A 108 -30.18 -26.11 -5.57
C GLY A 108 -29.76 -24.79 -6.24
N VAL A 109 -30.09 -23.65 -5.62
CA VAL A 109 -29.82 -22.32 -6.18
C VAL A 109 -29.14 -21.41 -5.16
N PHE A 110 -28.32 -20.48 -5.65
CA PHE A 110 -27.84 -19.38 -4.83
C PHE A 110 -28.98 -18.40 -4.53
N SER A 111 -28.95 -17.83 -3.32
CA SER A 111 -29.84 -16.75 -2.97
C SER A 111 -29.45 -15.45 -3.69
N ASP A 112 -30.46 -14.70 -4.12
CA ASP A 112 -30.30 -13.37 -4.71
C ASP A 112 -29.83 -12.33 -3.69
N SER A 113 -30.06 -12.57 -2.38
CA SER A 113 -29.60 -11.67 -1.33
C SER A 113 -28.08 -11.82 -1.12
N VAL A 114 -27.36 -10.72 -1.33
CA VAL A 114 -25.95 -10.57 -0.96
C VAL A 114 -25.87 -9.65 0.24
N HIS A 115 -25.19 -10.09 1.30
CA HIS A 115 -24.97 -9.30 2.50
C HIS A 115 -23.51 -8.86 2.55
N THR A 116 -23.26 -7.55 2.51
CA THR A 116 -21.90 -7.01 2.56
C THR A 116 -21.59 -6.45 3.95
N VAL A 117 -20.45 -6.85 4.50
CA VAL A 117 -19.91 -6.37 5.78
C VAL A 117 -18.57 -5.69 5.51
N ASN A 118 -18.40 -4.49 6.06
CA ASN A 118 -17.12 -3.78 6.03
C ASN A 118 -16.25 -4.22 7.22
N ILE A 119 -15.00 -4.59 6.93
CA ILE A 119 -13.97 -4.92 7.90
C ILE A 119 -12.84 -3.89 7.80
N PHE A 120 -12.79 -2.97 8.77
CA PHE A 120 -11.68 -2.04 8.91
C PHE A 120 -10.43 -2.74 9.46
N SER A 121 -9.27 -2.37 8.92
CA SER A 121 -8.01 -3.06 9.14
C SER A 121 -6.85 -2.08 9.31
N LEU A 122 -6.01 -2.34 10.31
CA LEU A 122 -4.81 -1.55 10.62
C LEU A 122 -3.58 -2.45 10.83
N PRO A 123 -3.11 -3.21 9.81
CA PRO A 123 -1.84 -3.90 9.93
C PRO A 123 -0.68 -2.93 10.16
N ILE A 124 0.30 -3.38 10.93
CA ILE A 124 1.55 -2.66 11.19
C ILE A 124 2.67 -3.40 10.46
N GLU A 125 3.46 -2.67 9.68
CA GLU A 125 4.63 -3.19 9.00
C GLU A 125 5.90 -2.62 9.65
N LEU A 126 6.88 -3.48 9.93
CA LEU A 126 8.14 -3.11 10.59
C LEU A 126 9.34 -3.61 9.78
N PRO A 127 9.47 -3.24 8.50
CA PRO A 127 10.55 -3.73 7.65
C PRO A 127 11.89 -3.14 8.08
N VAL A 128 12.89 -3.99 8.08
CA VAL A 128 14.29 -3.67 8.31
C VAL A 128 15.04 -4.00 7.03
N LEU A 129 15.70 -3.00 6.46
CA LEU A 129 16.27 -3.05 5.12
C LEU A 129 17.73 -2.58 5.17
N LEU A 130 18.56 -3.17 4.32
CA LEU A 130 19.91 -2.69 4.06
C LEU A 130 19.92 -1.96 2.72
N ARG A 131 20.33 -0.69 2.75
CA ARG A 131 20.36 0.19 1.59
C ARG A 131 21.79 0.39 1.08
N TYR A 132 22.05 -0.05 -0.14
CA TYR A 132 23.26 0.26 -0.88
C TYR A 132 23.03 1.47 -1.79
N ASN A 133 23.80 2.53 -1.59
CA ASN A 133 23.64 3.81 -2.27
C ASN A 133 24.75 4.02 -3.30
N ALA A 134 24.40 4.57 -4.46
CA ALA A 134 25.37 5.06 -5.42
C ALA A 134 25.95 6.43 -5.02
N GLU A 135 27.00 6.86 -5.72
CA GLU A 135 27.50 8.23 -5.62
C GLU A 135 26.42 9.22 -6.09
N ARG A 136 26.29 10.34 -5.38
CA ARG A 136 25.30 11.37 -5.73
C ARG A 136 25.74 12.10 -6.99
N PHE A 137 24.81 12.31 -7.92
CA PHE A 137 24.99 13.17 -9.09
C PHE A 137 24.00 14.33 -9.01
N GLY A 138 24.48 15.53 -8.66
CA GLY A 138 23.62 16.70 -8.41
C GLY A 138 22.63 16.45 -7.26
N ASN A 139 21.34 16.51 -7.55
CA ASN A 139 20.26 16.26 -6.58
C ASN A 139 19.79 14.80 -6.56
N PHE A 140 20.36 13.94 -7.39
CA PHE A 140 19.92 12.55 -7.55
C PHE A 140 20.90 11.57 -6.92
N LYS A 141 20.35 10.56 -6.23
CA LYS A 141 21.11 9.50 -5.59
C LYS A 141 20.37 8.17 -5.70
N PRO A 142 20.68 7.35 -6.73
CA PRO A 142 20.16 6.01 -6.83
C PRO A 142 20.56 5.14 -5.64
N TYR A 143 19.71 4.18 -5.31
CA TYR A 143 20.00 3.16 -4.31
C TYR A 143 19.25 1.87 -4.63
N ILE A 144 19.70 0.77 -4.01
CA ILE A 144 19.02 -0.53 -3.98
C ILE A 144 18.85 -0.91 -2.50
N GLU A 145 17.73 -1.53 -2.17
CA GLU A 145 17.40 -2.00 -0.82
C GLU A 145 17.04 -3.49 -0.87
N ALA A 146 17.40 -4.21 0.19
CA ALA A 146 17.09 -5.62 0.41
C ALA A 146 16.82 -5.87 1.89
#